data_AF-A0A968TSC9-F1
#
_entry.id   AF-A0A968TSC9-F1
#
_cell.length_a   1.000
_cell.length_b   1.000
_cell.length_c   1.000
_cell.angle_alpha   90.00
_cell.angle_beta   90.00
_cell.angle_gamma   90.00
#
_symmetry.space_group_name_H-M   'P 1'
#
loop_
_entity.id
_entity.type
_entity.pdbx_description
1 polymer ?
#
loop_
_entity_poly.entity_id
_entity_poly.type
_entity_poly.pdbx_seq_one_letter_code
_entity_poly.pdbx_strand_id
1 'polypeptide(L)'
;RCSSMSLALAKYRQTQIAEAKLQQGDRAGAATMLQSAAKTALQMGDQSAATVLQNNATRLQAGEELSESDRKKTRIVSKTILQDTP
;
A
#
# COMPACT_ATOMS: atom_id res chain seq x y z
N ARG A 1 -15.69 -1.55 -19.06
CA ARG A 1 -14.88 -0.98 -17.94
C ARG A 1 -15.12 -1.77 -16.64
N CYS A 2 -14.86 -3.09 -16.61
CA CYS A 2 -15.01 -3.92 -15.40
C CYS A 2 -13.68 -4.19 -14.66
N SER A 3 -12.54 -3.70 -15.16
CA SER A 3 -11.22 -4.02 -14.58
C SER A 3 -10.88 -3.25 -13.30
N SER A 4 -11.44 -2.07 -13.07
CA SER A 4 -11.05 -1.19 -11.96
C SER A 4 -11.52 -1.67 -10.57
N MET A 5 -12.68 -2.33 -10.48
CA MET A 5 -13.19 -2.89 -9.21
C MET A 5 -12.30 -4.04 -8.70
N SER A 6 -11.81 -4.89 -9.61
CA SER A 6 -10.89 -5.97 -9.27
C SER A 6 -9.55 -5.45 -8.73
N LEU A 7 -9.06 -4.34 -9.29
CA LEU A 7 -7.82 -3.70 -8.83
C LEU A 7 -7.99 -3.06 -7.44
N ALA A 8 -9.12 -2.38 -7.18
CA ALA A 8 -9.40 -1.81 -5.87
C ALA A 8 -9.44 -2.89 -4.78
N LEU A 9 -10.10 -4.02 -5.04
CA LEU A 9 -10.13 -5.15 -4.13
C LEU A 9 -8.74 -5.79 -3.93
N ALA A 10 -7.95 -5.93 -5.00
CA ALA A 10 -6.60 -6.44 -4.92
C ALA A 10 -5.70 -5.55 -4.05
N LYS A 11 -5.72 -4.23 -4.29
CA LYS A 11 -5.00 -3.22 -3.50
C LYS A 11 -5.36 -3.34 -2.01
N TYR A 12 -6.65 -3.38 -1.70
CA TYR A 12 -7.12 -3.53 -0.32
C TYR A 12 -6.60 -4.83 0.33
N ARG A 13 -6.75 -5.97 -0.34
CA ARG A 13 -6.26 -7.27 0.17
C ARG A 13 -4.75 -7.28 0.38
N GLN A 14 -3.97 -6.76 -0.58
CA GLN A 14 -2.52 -6.67 -0.47
C GLN A 14 -2.09 -5.84 0.75
N THR A 15 -2.74 -4.71 1.00
CA THR A 15 -2.45 -3.89 2.20
C THR A 15 -2.82 -4.60 3.50
N GLN A 16 -3.94 -5.32 3.55
CA GLN A 16 -4.33 -6.09 4.73
C GLN A 16 -3.34 -7.21 5.04
N ILE A 17 -2.82 -7.90 4.02
CA ILE A 17 -1.77 -8.91 4.19
C ILE A 17 -0.47 -8.25 4.66
N ALA A 18 -0.11 -7.08 4.14
CA ALA A 18 1.04 -6.33 4.62
C ALA A 18 0.93 -6.01 6.11
N GLU A 19 -0.23 -5.53 6.57
CA GLU A 19 -0.48 -5.25 7.98
C GLU A 19 -0.39 -6.51 8.85
N ALA A 20 -0.99 -7.61 8.40
CA ALA A 20 -0.89 -8.89 9.12
C ALA A 20 0.56 -9.38 9.22
N LYS A 21 1.38 -9.19 8.18
CA LYS A 21 2.81 -9.51 8.19
C LYS A 21 3.60 -8.60 9.14
N LEU A 22 3.30 -7.31 9.18
CA LEU A 22 3.91 -6.39 10.15
C LEU A 22 3.61 -6.80 11.59
N GLN A 23 2.37 -7.23 11.87
CA GLN A 23 1.98 -7.73 13.20
C GLN A 23 2.74 -9.00 13.59
N GLN A 24 3.10 -9.84 12.61
CA GLN A 24 3.92 -11.04 12.80
C GLN A 24 5.43 -10.75 12.85
N GLY A 25 5.86 -9.49 12.67
CA GLY A 25 7.27 -9.10 12.59
C GLY A 25 7.93 -9.36 11.23
N ASP A 26 7.19 -9.85 10.23
CA ASP A 26 7.67 -10.08 8.87
C ASP A 26 7.68 -8.78 8.06
N ARG A 27 8.70 -7.94 8.31
CA ARG A 27 8.88 -6.64 7.64
C ARG A 27 9.17 -6.81 6.14
N ALA A 28 9.97 -7.81 5.76
CA ALA A 28 10.33 -8.06 4.37
C ALA A 28 9.10 -8.47 3.54
N GLY A 29 8.30 -9.41 4.05
CA GLY A 29 7.07 -9.82 3.40
C GLY A 29 6.03 -8.70 3.38
N ALA A 30 5.95 -7.89 4.43
CA ALA A 30 5.09 -6.70 4.43
C ALA A 30 5.48 -5.71 3.34
N ALA A 31 6.78 -5.47 3.15
CA ALA A 31 7.28 -4.59 2.09
C ALA A 31 6.92 -5.09 0.69
N THR A 32 7.04 -6.40 0.43
CA THR A 32 6.65 -7.00 -0.85
C THR A 32 5.16 -6.80 -1.14
N MET A 33 4.31 -6.94 -0.11
CA MET A 33 2.87 -6.73 -0.27
C MET A 33 2.52 -5.25 -0.51
N LEU A 34 3.21 -4.32 0.17
CA LEU A 34 3.04 -2.88 -0.08
C LEU A 34 3.50 -2.48 -1.48
N GLN A 35 4.61 -3.02 -1.99
CA GLN A 35 5.05 -2.83 -3.38
C GLN A 35 4.01 -3.32 -4.39
N SER A 36 3.40 -4.47 -4.12
CA SER A 36 2.34 -5.02 -4.97
C SER A 36 1.12 -4.10 -4.98
N ALA A 37 0.71 -3.60 -3.81
CA ALA A 37 -0.37 -2.62 -3.68
C ALA A 37 -0.05 -1.28 -4.38
N ALA A 38 1.21 -0.82 -4.32
CA ALA A 38 1.67 0.38 -5.01
C ALA A 38 1.54 0.23 -6.52
N LYS A 39 1.97 -0.91 -7.08
CA LYS A 39 1.82 -1.23 -8.50
C LYS A 39 0.35 -1.27 -8.93
N THR A 40 -0.52 -1.87 -8.12
CA THR A 40 -1.96 -1.87 -8.38
C THR A 40 -2.56 -0.47 -8.32
N ALA A 41 -2.12 0.38 -7.38
CA ALA A 41 -2.53 1.78 -7.32
C ALA A 41 -2.13 2.55 -8.60
N LEU A 42 -0.92 2.33 -9.13
CA LEU A 42 -0.51 2.89 -10.43
C LEU A 42 -1.42 2.42 -11.57
N GLN A 43 -1.77 1.13 -11.61
CA GLN A 43 -2.69 0.58 -12.61
C GLN A 43 -4.11 1.16 -12.50
N MET A 44 -4.49 1.64 -11.32
CA MET A 44 -5.76 2.36 -11.10
C MET A 44 -5.69 3.86 -11.42
N GLY A 45 -4.50 4.39 -11.73
CA GLY A 45 -4.26 5.83 -11.90
C GLY A 45 -4.14 6.61 -10.57
N ASP A 46 -3.96 5.91 -9.46
CA ASP A 46 -3.83 6.47 -8.11
C ASP A 46 -2.35 6.69 -7.75
N GLN A 47 -1.77 7.75 -8.31
CA GLN A 47 -0.35 8.06 -8.13
C GLN A 47 0.01 8.41 -6.68
N SER A 48 -0.91 9.05 -5.94
CA SER A 48 -0.69 9.42 -4.55
C SER A 48 -0.64 8.20 -3.66
N ALA A 49 -1.58 7.25 -3.81
CA ALA A 49 -1.50 6.00 -3.06
C ALA A 49 -0.27 5.19 -3.45
N ALA A 50 0.08 5.13 -4.74
CA ALA A 50 1.28 4.43 -5.19
C ALA A 50 2.54 4.96 -4.51
N THR A 51 2.69 6.28 -4.43
CA THR A 51 3.83 6.94 -3.78
C THR A 51 3.91 6.61 -2.30
N VAL A 52 2.78 6.73 -1.57
CA VAL A 52 2.73 6.40 -0.13
C VAL A 52 3.08 4.93 0.12
N LEU A 53 2.49 4.01 -0.65
CA LEU A 53 2.70 2.56 -0.50
C LEU A 53 4.14 2.17 -0.87
N GLN A 54 4.71 2.76 -1.92
CA GLN A 54 6.09 2.53 -2.34
C GLN A 54 7.08 3.04 -1.29
N ASN A 55 6.89 4.25 -0.77
CA ASN A 55 7.77 4.81 0.27
C ASN A 55 7.78 3.93 1.52
N ASN A 56 6.61 3.49 1.96
CA ASN A 56 6.49 2.60 3.11
C ASN A 56 7.14 1.22 2.84
N ALA A 57 7.00 0.69 1.63
CA ALA A 57 7.69 -0.54 1.25
C ALA A 57 9.21 -0.39 1.30
N THR A 58 9.75 0.70 0.74
CA THR A 58 11.20 0.97 0.74
C THR A 58 11.76 1.08 2.15
N ARG A 59 11.04 1.77 3.06
CA ARG A 59 11.45 1.90 4.46
C ARG A 59 11.50 0.53 5.17
N LEU A 60 10.47 -0.29 4.98
CA LEU A 60 10.47 -1.65 5.52
C LEU A 60 11.58 -2.54 4.93
N GLN A 61 11.93 -2.37 3.65
CA GLN A 61 13.07 -3.07 3.03
C GLN A 61 14.41 -2.60 3.60
N ALA A 62 14.53 -1.32 3.94
CA ALA A 62 15.70 -0.77 4.62
C ALA A 62 15.82 -1.23 6.09
N GLY A 63 14.85 -2.00 6.60
CA GLY A 63 14.80 -2.46 7.99
C GLY A 63 14.22 -1.42 8.95
N GLU A 64 13.70 -0.30 8.44
CA GLU A 64 13.03 0.69 9.27
C GLU A 64 11.64 0.23 9.68
N GLU A 65 11.13 0.82 10.76
CA GLU A 65 9.76 0.62 11.20
C GLU A 65 8.85 1.73 10.68
N LEU A 66 7.64 1.35 10.28
CA LEU A 66 6.60 2.33 9.95
C LEU A 66 6.09 2.98 11.23
N SER A 67 6.13 4.32 11.26
CA SER A 67 5.50 5.11 12.30
C SER A 67 3.98 4.90 12.32
N GLU A 68 3.32 5.25 13.42
CA GLU A 68 1.86 5.19 13.49
C GLU A 68 1.18 6.01 12.39
N SER A 69 1.77 7.17 12.06
CA SER A 69 1.33 8.03 10.96
C SER A 69 1.42 7.32 9.61
N ASP A 70 2.50 6.59 9.35
CA ASP A 70 2.69 5.85 8.09
C ASP A 70 1.74 4.65 7.98
N ARG A 71 1.51 3.95 9.09
CA ARG A 71 0.50 2.87 9.18
C ARG A 71 -0.91 3.41 8.98
N LYS A 72 -1.22 4.59 9.54
CA LYS A 72 -2.50 5.28 9.32
C LYS A 72 -2.68 5.67 7.85
N LYS A 73 -1.66 6.28 7.24
CA LYS A 73 -1.68 6.63 5.81
C LYS A 73 -1.88 5.40 4.94
N THR A 74 -1.18 4.29 5.22
CA THR A 74 -1.34 3.00 4.51
C THR A 74 -2.80 2.49 4.53
N ARG A 75 -3.48 2.57 5.69
CA ARG A 75 -4.89 2.18 5.82
C ARG A 75 -5.88 3.12 5.13
N ILE A 76 -5.53 4.40 5.00
CA ILE A 76 -6.36 5.37 4.29
C ILE A 76 -6.25 5.09 2.79
N VAL A 77 -5.02 5.06 2.28
CA VAL A 77 -4.77 4.85 0.85
C VAL A 77 -5.21 3.48 0.38
N SER A 78 -5.37 2.47 1.25
CA SER A 78 -5.91 1.17 0.85
C SER A 78 -7.40 1.18 0.52
N LYS A 79 -8.16 2.14 1.07
CA LYS A 79 -9.62 2.23 0.95
C LYS A 79 -10.09 3.36 0.05
N THR A 80 -9.21 4.33 -0.22
CA THR A 80 -9.52 5.49 -1.04
C THR A 80 -8.66 5.51 -2.29
N ILE A 81 -9.19 6.16 -3.34
CA ILE A 81 -8.39 6.64 -4.45
C ILE A 81 -8.07 8.10 -4.12
N LEU A 82 -6.83 8.39 -3.75
CA LEU A 82 -6.41 9.77 -3.51
C LEU A 82 -5.94 10.32 -4.85
N GLN A 83 -6.81 11.03 -5.56
CA GLN A 83 -6.35 11.88 -6.65
C GLN A 83 -5.86 13.19 -6.04
N ASP A 84 -4.56 13.46 -6.16
CA ASP A 84 -4.05 14.82 -5.97
C ASP A 84 -4.60 15.64 -7.14
N THR A 85 -5.76 16.26 -6.95
CA THR A 85 -6.22 17.32 -7.85
C THR A 85 -5.36 18.55 -7.58
N PRO A 86 -4.65 19.09 -8.59
CA PRO A 86 -3.76 20.23 -8.45
C PRO A 86 -4.47 21.51 -8.01
#